data_AF-A0A4R0NYM0-F1
#
_entry.id   AF-A0A4R0NYM0-F1
#
_cell.length_a   1.000
_cell.length_b   1.000
_cell.length_c   1.000
_cell.angle_alpha   90.00
_cell.angle_beta   90.00
_cell.angle_gamma   90.00
#
_symmetry.space_group_name_H-M   'P 1'
#
loop_
_entity.id
_entity.type
_entity.pdbx_description
1 polymer ?
#
loop_
_entity_poly.entity_id
_entity_poly.type
_entity_poly.pdbx_seq_one_letter_code
_entity_poly.pdbx_strand_id
1 'polypeptide(L)'
;MAGACAGLMRRATADPHGAVLLPPRATTTSTAGRRVLAAVLVAQALSAALLVLILSTTGQRLSAEFLPLALLGLGLGGVAGWCRFRMLHWRLGDAALAGALFTSGTLLCGLVACLGLRLGLPLADTALLAADSRLGIDVAAATHAVAARPWASAALFRAYDLSAMLCVAAVVWHLARGHRQGLWALFGTAMLAMQATAALSLLFPARGAAAMLGLETLQGAGLPHGAGTYALAAFERFYLGGELLVRPDDLEGIVCFPSFHTVMALLAAQGFAGTRLRWPATAWAALTIVSTVPMGGHYLTDILGGMAVWLACALAATRLCADAPAVPPRLAWTAPAAAAKGAVPCPTRPSPIAAPLPSSRIPTPARPR
;
A
#
# COMPACT_ATOMS: atom_id res chain seq x y z
N MET A 1 -11.67 -34.26 -42.52
CA MET A 1 -11.23 -32.85 -42.48
C MET A 1 -10.60 -32.59 -41.10
N ALA A 2 -9.37 -32.96 -40.74
CA ALA A 2 -8.07 -32.95 -41.42
C ALA A 2 -7.76 -31.58 -42.05
N GLY A 3 -7.19 -30.67 -41.25
CA GLY A 3 -6.57 -29.43 -41.76
C GLY A 3 -6.99 -28.12 -41.07
N ALA A 4 -6.67 -27.93 -39.78
CA ALA A 4 -6.69 -26.58 -39.16
C ALA A 4 -5.84 -26.43 -37.87
N CYS A 5 -4.89 -27.33 -37.58
CA CYS A 5 -4.07 -27.26 -36.34
C CYS A 5 -2.57 -26.96 -36.57
N ALA A 6 -2.17 -26.48 -37.75
CA ALA A 6 -0.74 -26.35 -38.10
C ALA A 6 -0.22 -24.90 -38.25
N GLY A 7 -0.89 -23.90 -37.65
CA GLY A 7 -0.70 -22.50 -38.03
C GLY A 7 -0.10 -21.51 -37.01
N LEU A 8 0.30 -21.91 -35.80
CA LEU A 8 0.70 -20.93 -34.76
C LEU A 8 1.83 -21.37 -33.82
N MET A 9 2.74 -22.25 -34.28
CA MET A 9 3.95 -22.64 -33.55
C MET A 9 5.25 -22.44 -34.34
N ARG A 10 5.39 -21.34 -35.07
CA ARG A 10 6.68 -20.96 -35.68
C ARG A 10 6.87 -19.45 -35.67
N ARG A 11 7.46 -18.96 -34.56
CA ARG A 11 8.44 -17.85 -34.49
C ARG A 11 8.89 -17.67 -33.03
N ALA A 12 9.50 -18.73 -32.48
CA ALA A 12 10.48 -18.54 -31.42
C ALA A 12 11.80 -18.25 -32.13
N THR A 13 12.25 -17.01 -32.09
CA THR A 13 13.62 -16.65 -32.48
C THR A 13 14.56 -17.31 -31.48
N ALA A 14 15.20 -18.39 -31.89
CA ALA A 14 16.23 -19.08 -31.12
C ALA A 14 17.48 -18.20 -31.08
N ASP A 15 17.85 -17.78 -29.89
CA ASP A 15 19.18 -17.26 -29.57
C ASP A 15 20.19 -18.45 -29.64
N PRO A 16 21.30 -18.33 -30.39
CA PRO A 16 22.25 -19.44 -30.58
C PRO A 16 22.98 -19.93 -29.32
N HIS A 17 22.72 -19.36 -28.14
CA HIS A 17 23.33 -19.78 -26.88
C HIS A 17 22.45 -20.65 -25.95
N GLY A 18 21.31 -21.16 -26.39
CA GLY A 18 20.58 -22.21 -25.65
C GLY A 18 20.12 -21.82 -24.24
N ALA A 19 20.15 -20.54 -23.90
CA ALA A 19 19.61 -20.04 -22.65
C ALA A 19 18.09 -19.93 -22.80
N VAL A 20 17.36 -20.96 -22.36
CA VAL A 20 15.95 -20.80 -22.00
C VAL A 20 15.91 -19.75 -20.89
N LEU A 21 15.53 -18.51 -21.23
CA LEU A 21 15.20 -17.47 -20.26
C LEU A 21 14.01 -17.97 -19.44
N LEU A 22 14.30 -18.69 -18.34
CA LEU A 22 13.31 -18.99 -17.32
C LEU A 22 12.71 -17.64 -16.89
N PRO A 23 11.37 -17.51 -16.80
CA PRO A 23 10.76 -16.29 -16.30
C PRO A 23 11.40 -15.95 -14.95
N PRO A 24 11.72 -14.68 -14.68
CA PRO A 24 12.52 -14.31 -13.51
C PRO A 24 11.85 -14.84 -12.25
N ARG A 25 12.46 -15.87 -11.65
CA ARG A 25 12.14 -16.37 -10.32
C ARG A 25 12.66 -15.35 -9.29
N ALA A 26 12.08 -14.15 -9.28
CA ALA A 26 12.41 -13.11 -8.32
C ALA A 26 11.56 -13.32 -7.05
N THR A 27 11.95 -14.29 -6.25
CA THR A 27 11.27 -14.72 -5.00
C THR A 27 11.55 -13.80 -3.81
N THR A 28 12.46 -12.84 -3.94
CA THR A 28 12.61 -11.75 -2.98
C THR A 28 11.61 -10.64 -3.32
N THR A 29 10.99 -10.03 -2.31
CA THR A 29 10.34 -8.72 -2.47
C THR A 29 11.33 -7.80 -3.16
N SER A 30 10.90 -7.07 -4.19
CA SER A 30 11.78 -6.08 -4.85
C SER A 30 12.37 -5.16 -3.79
N THR A 31 13.53 -4.57 -4.04
CA THR A 31 14.15 -3.63 -3.08
C THR A 31 13.16 -2.54 -2.64
N ALA A 32 12.34 -2.07 -3.59
CA ALA A 32 11.16 -1.24 -3.35
C ALA A 32 10.13 -1.87 -2.40
N GLY A 33 9.67 -3.09 -2.67
CA GLY A 33 8.70 -3.80 -1.81
C GLY A 33 9.22 -4.04 -0.39
N ARG A 34 10.53 -4.27 -0.20
CA ARG A 34 11.14 -4.40 1.13
C ARG A 34 11.11 -3.10 1.93
N ARG A 35 11.37 -1.96 1.28
CA ARG A 35 11.34 -0.64 1.92
C ARG A 35 9.92 -0.27 2.37
N VAL A 36 8.93 -0.49 1.51
CA VAL A 36 7.52 -0.29 1.86
C VAL A 36 7.11 -1.23 3.00
N LEU A 37 7.46 -2.52 2.92
CA LEU A 37 7.17 -3.47 3.97
C LEU A 37 7.76 -3.03 5.32
N ALA A 38 9.02 -2.59 5.34
CA ALA A 38 9.65 -2.09 6.55
C ALA A 38 8.91 -0.87 7.12
N ALA A 39 8.53 0.09 6.27
CA ALA A 39 7.77 1.26 6.70
C ALA A 39 6.40 0.89 7.29
N VAL A 40 5.69 -0.05 6.67
CA VAL A 40 4.40 -0.55 7.16
C VAL A 40 4.57 -1.27 8.50
N LEU A 41 5.57 -2.13 8.64
CA LEU A 41 5.86 -2.83 9.91
C LEU A 41 6.22 -1.84 11.02
N VAL A 42 7.01 -0.81 10.73
CA VAL A 42 7.32 0.26 11.70
C VAL A 42 6.04 1.00 12.10
N ALA A 43 5.20 1.40 11.15
CA ALA A 43 3.94 2.07 11.46
C ALA A 43 3.02 1.21 12.34
N GLN A 44 2.89 -0.08 12.04
CA GLN A 44 2.10 -1.00 12.86
C GLN A 44 2.73 -1.25 14.23
N ALA A 45 4.05 -1.32 14.34
CA ALA A 45 4.74 -1.44 15.63
C ALA A 45 4.51 -0.20 16.50
N LEU A 46 4.52 1.00 15.91
CA LEU A 46 4.19 2.24 16.61
C LEU A 46 2.72 2.24 17.08
N SER A 47 1.77 1.82 16.23
CA SER A 47 0.37 1.68 16.65
C SER A 47 0.18 0.63 17.74
N ALA A 48 0.92 -0.48 17.70
CA ALA A 48 0.88 -1.50 18.74
C ALA A 48 1.45 -0.96 20.07
N ALA A 49 2.57 -0.22 20.03
CA ALA A 49 3.11 0.45 21.21
C ALA A 49 2.12 1.48 21.79
N LEU A 50 1.46 2.26 20.92
CA LEU A 50 0.41 3.19 21.31
C LEU A 50 -0.79 2.46 21.94
N LEU A 51 -1.22 1.34 21.37
CA LEU A 51 -2.29 0.52 21.93
C LEU A 51 -1.94 -0.01 23.33
N VAL A 52 -0.70 -0.50 23.53
CA VAL A 52 -0.23 -0.93 24.86
C VAL A 52 -0.25 0.22 25.86
N LEU A 53 0.16 1.42 25.44
CA LEU A 53 0.07 2.63 26.26
C LEU A 53 -1.38 2.97 26.61
N ILE A 54 -2.31 2.91 25.65
CA ILE A 54 -3.75 3.13 25.89
C ILE A 54 -4.27 2.10 26.91
N LEU A 55 -4.05 0.81 26.67
CA LEU A 55 -4.54 -0.26 27.57
C LEU A 55 -4.01 -0.10 29.00
N SER A 56 -2.72 0.22 29.15
CA SER A 56 -2.09 0.42 30.46
C SER A 56 -2.58 1.67 31.20
N THR A 57 -2.92 2.74 30.47
CA THR A 57 -3.41 4.00 31.05
C THR A 57 -4.90 3.95 31.39
N THR A 58 -5.71 3.29 30.56
CA THR A 58 -7.17 3.26 30.73
C THR A 58 -7.68 2.03 31.48
N GLY A 59 -6.86 1.01 31.68
CA GLY A 59 -7.27 -0.26 32.31
C GLY A 59 -8.24 -1.10 31.48
N GLN A 60 -8.40 -0.79 30.18
CA GLN A 60 -9.22 -1.56 29.26
C GLN A 60 -8.56 -2.91 28.98
N ARG A 61 -9.37 -3.93 28.72
CA ARG A 61 -8.97 -5.32 28.47
C ARG A 61 -9.63 -5.80 27.19
N LEU A 62 -8.91 -6.59 26.41
CA LEU A 62 -9.43 -7.19 25.19
C LEU A 62 -9.99 -8.58 25.50
N SER A 63 -11.15 -8.91 24.93
CA SER A 63 -11.71 -10.25 25.04
C SER A 63 -10.89 -11.27 24.23
N ALA A 64 -11.06 -12.56 24.58
CA ALA A 64 -10.42 -13.65 23.83
C ALA A 64 -10.96 -13.79 22.39
N GLU A 65 -12.08 -13.14 22.06
CA GLU A 65 -12.68 -13.15 20.72
C GLU A 65 -11.83 -12.42 19.67
N PHE A 66 -10.82 -11.65 20.09
CA PHE A 66 -9.80 -11.10 19.19
C PHE A 66 -8.77 -12.15 18.73
N LEU A 67 -8.64 -13.28 19.43
CA LEU A 67 -7.64 -14.30 19.14
C LEU A 67 -7.76 -14.89 17.72
N PRO A 68 -8.96 -15.24 17.20
CA PRO A 68 -9.10 -15.73 15.82
C PRO A 68 -8.58 -14.74 14.78
N LEU A 69 -8.82 -13.43 14.95
CA LEU A 69 -8.32 -12.40 14.03
C LEU A 69 -6.78 -12.28 14.09
N ALA A 70 -6.21 -12.34 15.29
CA ALA A 70 -4.75 -12.36 15.47
C ALA A 70 -4.12 -13.61 14.84
N LEU A 71 -4.72 -14.79 15.05
CA LEU A 71 -4.28 -16.05 14.46
C LEU A 71 -4.42 -16.07 12.94
N LEU A 72 -5.47 -15.44 12.39
CA LEU A 72 -5.63 -15.27 10.94
C LEU A 72 -4.48 -14.46 10.36
N GLY A 73 -4.13 -13.32 10.98
CA GLY A 73 -2.99 -12.49 10.56
C GLY A 73 -1.67 -13.26 10.60
N LEU A 74 -1.41 -13.96 11.71
CA LEU A 74 -0.21 -14.80 11.87
C LEU A 74 -0.18 -15.96 10.86
N GLY A 75 -1.31 -16.62 10.64
CA GLY A 75 -1.45 -17.71 9.69
C GLY A 75 -1.16 -17.26 8.25
N LEU A 76 -1.72 -16.12 7.83
CA LEU A 76 -1.42 -15.53 6.53
C LEU A 76 0.05 -15.13 6.40
N GLY A 77 0.67 -14.63 7.48
CA GLY A 77 2.11 -14.35 7.54
C GLY A 77 2.94 -15.62 7.38
N GLY A 78 2.54 -16.71 8.04
CA GLY A 78 3.13 -18.04 7.91
C GLY A 78 3.01 -18.58 6.48
N VAL A 79 1.85 -18.45 5.84
CA VAL A 79 1.65 -18.80 4.42
C VAL A 79 2.58 -17.97 3.53
N ALA A 80 2.74 -16.67 3.78
CA ALA A 80 3.66 -15.83 3.03
C ALA A 80 5.12 -16.29 3.19
N GLY A 81 5.53 -16.65 4.40
CA GLY A 81 6.83 -17.24 4.70
C GLY A 81 7.04 -18.59 3.99
N TRP A 82 6.05 -19.47 4.05
CA TRP A 82 6.05 -20.76 3.36
C TRP A 82 6.17 -20.60 1.84
N CYS A 83 5.39 -19.70 1.23
CA CYS A 83 5.47 -19.40 -0.20
C CYS A 83 6.88 -18.96 -0.61
N ARG A 84 7.56 -18.17 0.23
CA ARG A 84 8.94 -17.74 0.00
C ARG A 84 9.93 -18.89 0.14
N PHE A 85 9.81 -19.67 1.22
CA PHE A 85 10.67 -20.83 1.48
C PHE A 85 10.58 -21.88 0.37
N ARG A 86 9.35 -22.16 -0.09
CA ARG A 86 9.07 -23.11 -1.19
C ARG A 86 9.28 -22.52 -2.58
N MET A 87 9.74 -21.26 -2.67
CA MET A 87 10.00 -20.57 -3.94
C MET A 87 8.79 -20.59 -4.89
N LEU A 88 7.59 -20.48 -4.32
CA LEU A 88 6.34 -20.40 -5.09
C LEU A 88 6.25 -19.07 -5.85
N HIS A 89 5.27 -18.98 -6.76
CA HIS A 89 5.04 -17.76 -7.52
C HIS A 89 4.81 -16.56 -6.58
N TRP A 90 5.53 -15.46 -6.81
CA TRP A 90 5.57 -14.29 -5.92
C TRP A 90 4.18 -13.72 -5.57
N ARG A 91 3.22 -13.84 -6.49
CA ARG A 91 1.82 -13.39 -6.27
C ARG A 91 1.19 -14.04 -5.05
N LEU A 92 1.44 -15.33 -4.81
CA LEU A 92 0.89 -16.04 -3.65
C LEU A 92 1.50 -15.51 -2.35
N GLY A 93 2.83 -15.34 -2.33
CA GLY A 93 3.53 -14.82 -1.16
C GLY A 93 3.20 -13.36 -0.84
N ASP A 94 3.10 -12.50 -1.86
CA ASP A 94 2.74 -11.09 -1.69
C ASP A 94 1.26 -10.92 -1.33
N ALA A 95 0.35 -11.73 -1.89
CA ALA A 95 -1.06 -11.72 -1.51
C ALA A 95 -1.26 -12.17 -0.05
N ALA A 96 -0.62 -13.26 0.36
CA ALA A 96 -0.67 -13.72 1.74
C ALA A 96 -0.07 -12.69 2.71
N LEU A 97 1.04 -12.05 2.33
CA LEU A 97 1.64 -11.00 3.15
C LEU A 97 0.75 -9.75 3.24
N ALA A 98 0.18 -9.30 2.12
CA ALA A 98 -0.74 -8.17 2.11
C ALA A 98 -1.98 -8.47 2.98
N GLY A 99 -2.51 -9.69 2.91
CA GLY A 99 -3.60 -10.14 3.77
C GLY A 99 -3.21 -10.10 5.26
N ALA A 100 -2.04 -10.64 5.62
CA ALA A 100 -1.54 -10.61 7.00
C ALA A 100 -1.44 -9.17 7.54
N LEU A 101 -0.81 -8.28 6.78
CA LEU A 101 -0.61 -6.87 7.15
C LEU A 101 -1.93 -6.09 7.18
N PHE A 102 -2.86 -6.41 6.29
CA PHE A 102 -4.19 -5.80 6.28
C PHE A 102 -5.01 -6.20 7.51
N THR A 103 -5.00 -7.50 7.86
CA THR A 103 -5.67 -8.00 9.07
C THR A 103 -5.11 -7.34 10.34
N SER A 104 -3.77 -7.33 10.51
CA SER A 104 -3.16 -6.72 11.69
C SER A 104 -3.32 -5.20 11.72
N GLY A 105 -3.17 -4.53 10.56
CA GLY A 105 -3.32 -3.08 10.45
C GLY A 105 -4.74 -2.61 10.78
N THR A 106 -5.76 -3.29 10.24
CA THR A 106 -7.17 -2.96 10.51
C THR A 106 -7.51 -3.16 11.98
N LEU A 107 -7.04 -4.26 12.59
CA LEU A 107 -7.22 -4.52 14.01
C LEU A 107 -6.57 -3.43 14.87
N LEU A 108 -5.32 -3.07 14.57
CA LEU A 108 -4.61 -1.99 15.28
C LEU A 108 -5.30 -0.64 15.11
N CYS A 109 -5.75 -0.32 13.89
CA CYS A 109 -6.47 0.91 13.58
C CYS A 109 -7.75 1.02 14.40
N GLY A 110 -8.61 0.00 14.37
CA GLY A 110 -9.87 -0.03 15.11
C GLY A 110 -9.64 0.06 16.63
N LEU A 111 -8.69 -0.73 17.15
CA LEU A 111 -8.38 -0.72 18.59
C LEU A 111 -7.83 0.64 19.05
N VAL A 112 -6.87 1.23 18.33
CA VAL A 112 -6.31 2.55 18.68
C VAL A 112 -7.38 3.63 18.60
N ALA A 113 -8.18 3.66 17.53
CA ALA A 113 -9.21 4.67 17.33
C ALA A 113 -10.33 4.58 18.39
N CYS A 114 -10.80 3.38 18.72
CA CYS A 114 -11.89 3.19 19.67
C CYS A 114 -11.42 3.33 21.12
N LEU A 115 -10.44 2.52 21.55
CA LEU A 115 -10.00 2.51 22.94
C LEU A 115 -9.32 3.82 23.34
N GLY A 116 -8.69 4.50 22.38
CA GLY A 116 -8.03 5.78 22.59
C GLY A 116 -8.99 6.89 23.04
N LEU A 117 -10.28 6.82 22.70
CA LEU A 117 -11.29 7.78 23.17
C LEU A 117 -11.42 7.79 24.69
N ARG A 118 -11.12 6.67 25.36
CA ARG A 118 -11.16 6.57 26.82
C ARG A 118 -10.08 7.40 27.52
N LEU A 119 -9.11 7.94 26.78
CA LEU A 119 -8.17 8.94 27.29
C LEU A 119 -8.87 10.29 27.60
N GLY A 120 -10.09 10.51 27.08
CA GLY A 120 -10.88 11.71 27.41
C GLY A 120 -10.25 13.02 26.96
N LEU A 121 -9.47 13.00 25.87
CA LEU A 121 -8.88 14.21 25.30
C LEU A 121 -9.98 15.17 24.83
N PRO A 122 -9.78 16.50 24.92
CA PRO A 122 -10.80 17.47 24.54
C PRO A 122 -11.31 17.28 23.11
N LEU A 123 -12.63 17.36 22.94
CA LEU A 123 -13.26 17.22 21.63
C LEU A 123 -12.85 18.34 20.68
N ALA A 124 -12.49 17.98 19.46
CA ALA A 124 -12.11 18.89 18.38
C ALA A 124 -13.31 19.50 17.64
N ASP A 125 -14.53 19.02 17.90
CA ASP A 125 -15.76 19.40 17.19
C ASP A 125 -15.94 20.93 17.03
N THR A 126 -15.72 21.70 18.09
CA THR A 126 -15.87 23.17 18.04
C THR A 126 -14.83 23.84 17.15
N ALA A 127 -13.59 23.33 17.15
CA ALA A 127 -12.51 23.84 16.32
C ALA A 127 -12.72 23.45 14.84
N LEU A 128 -13.18 22.23 14.57
CA LEU A 128 -13.50 21.75 13.23
C LEU A 128 -14.65 22.57 12.63
N LEU A 129 -15.74 22.76 13.38
CA LEU A 129 -16.86 23.59 12.96
C LEU A 129 -16.46 25.06 12.71
N ALA A 130 -15.61 25.62 13.56
CA ALA A 130 -15.10 26.97 13.38
C ALA A 130 -14.17 27.10 12.15
N ALA A 131 -13.45 26.04 11.78
CA ALA A 131 -12.66 26.02 10.56
C ALA A 131 -13.54 25.86 9.31
N ASP A 132 -14.58 25.01 9.36
CA ASP A 132 -15.57 24.86 8.30
C ASP A 132 -16.28 26.17 7.97
N SER A 133 -16.70 26.94 8.99
CA SER A 133 -17.37 28.22 8.77
C SER A 133 -16.52 29.25 8.02
N ARG A 134 -15.18 29.15 8.12
CA ARG A 134 -14.24 30.00 7.35
C ARG A 134 -14.08 29.54 5.89
N LEU A 135 -14.38 28.29 5.60
CA LEU A 135 -14.37 27.74 4.24
C LEU A 135 -15.68 28.08 3.48
N GLY A 136 -16.69 28.59 4.17
CA GLY A 136 -17.91 29.12 3.57
C GLY A 136 -18.88 28.06 3.06
N ILE A 137 -18.69 26.79 3.45
CA ILE A 137 -19.60 25.69 3.09
C ILE A 137 -20.47 25.35 4.29
N ASP A 138 -21.78 25.43 4.10
CA ASP A 138 -22.77 25.04 5.10
C ASP A 138 -23.05 23.52 4.98
N VAL A 139 -22.42 22.76 5.87
CA VAL A 139 -22.56 21.30 5.97
C VAL A 139 -24.02 20.89 6.26
N ALA A 140 -24.74 21.64 7.08
CA ALA A 140 -26.15 21.35 7.39
C ALA A 140 -27.01 21.55 6.14
N ALA A 141 -26.88 22.69 5.45
CA ALA A 141 -27.61 22.95 4.22
C ALA A 141 -27.30 21.93 3.13
N ALA A 142 -26.04 21.53 2.98
CA ALA A 142 -25.63 20.48 2.03
C ALA A 142 -26.30 19.14 2.36
N THR A 143 -26.34 18.76 3.63
CA THR A 143 -26.96 17.50 4.08
C THR A 143 -28.47 17.52 3.88
N HIS A 144 -29.16 18.61 4.24
CA HIS A 144 -30.60 18.77 3.96
C HIS A 144 -30.92 18.71 2.46
N ALA A 145 -30.08 19.32 1.61
CA ALA A 145 -30.26 19.27 0.16
C ALA A 145 -30.17 17.85 -0.41
N VAL A 146 -29.31 17.00 0.18
CA VAL A 146 -29.22 15.57 -0.16
C VAL A 146 -30.42 14.80 0.37
N ALA A 147 -30.82 15.02 1.63
CA ALA A 147 -31.95 14.34 2.26
C ALA A 147 -33.27 14.61 1.51
N ALA A 148 -33.44 15.80 0.93
CA ALA A 148 -34.60 16.15 0.11
C ALA A 148 -34.70 15.37 -1.24
N ARG A 149 -33.67 14.60 -1.62
CA ARG A 149 -33.58 13.92 -2.93
C ARG A 149 -33.25 12.44 -2.74
N PRO A 150 -34.26 11.54 -2.71
CA PRO A 150 -34.05 10.13 -2.43
C PRO A 150 -33.03 9.44 -3.35
N TRP A 151 -32.99 9.81 -4.64
CA TRP A 151 -32.02 9.26 -5.59
C TRP A 151 -30.57 9.70 -5.28
N ALA A 152 -30.37 10.93 -4.82
CA ALA A 152 -29.04 11.44 -4.47
C ALA A 152 -28.56 10.80 -3.17
N SER A 153 -29.45 10.73 -2.17
CA SER A 153 -29.22 10.03 -0.92
C SER A 153 -28.84 8.56 -1.14
N ALA A 154 -29.62 7.82 -1.94
CA ALA A 154 -29.31 6.42 -2.28
C ALA A 154 -27.97 6.28 -3.03
N ALA A 155 -27.69 7.14 -4.02
CA ALA A 155 -26.45 7.08 -4.78
C ALA A 155 -25.21 7.35 -3.90
N LEU A 156 -25.27 8.38 -3.05
CA LEU A 156 -24.19 8.73 -2.13
C LEU A 156 -23.99 7.66 -1.06
N PHE A 157 -25.06 7.07 -0.53
CA PHE A 157 -24.97 5.96 0.41
C PHE A 157 -24.24 4.76 -0.20
N ARG A 158 -24.58 4.38 -1.45
CA ARG A 158 -23.88 3.30 -2.16
C ARG A 158 -22.42 3.66 -2.46
N ALA A 159 -22.13 4.91 -2.77
CA ALA A 159 -20.77 5.40 -2.97
C ALA A 159 -19.92 5.31 -1.70
N TYR A 160 -20.53 5.58 -0.54
CA TYR A 160 -19.91 5.48 0.77
C TYR A 160 -19.64 4.01 1.14
N ASP A 161 -20.66 3.16 1.06
CA ASP A 161 -20.64 1.75 1.47
C ASP A 161 -19.62 0.91 0.67
N LEU A 162 -19.53 1.13 -0.65
CA LEU A 162 -18.63 0.35 -1.52
C LEU A 162 -17.17 0.86 -1.53
N SER A 163 -16.86 1.93 -0.80
CA SER A 163 -15.54 2.57 -0.81
C SER A 163 -14.40 1.59 -0.44
N ALA A 164 -14.63 0.74 0.57
CA ALA A 164 -13.66 -0.26 1.01
C ALA A 164 -13.43 -1.33 -0.05
N MET A 165 -14.52 -1.81 -0.65
CA MET A 165 -14.44 -2.83 -1.69
C MET A 165 -13.68 -2.33 -2.92
N LEU A 166 -13.83 -1.06 -3.31
CA LEU A 166 -13.07 -0.49 -4.43
C LEU A 166 -11.57 -0.34 -4.13
N CYS A 167 -11.19 -0.04 -2.89
CA CYS A 167 -9.79 -0.05 -2.47
C CYS A 167 -9.18 -1.45 -2.61
N VAL A 168 -9.89 -2.47 -2.12
CA VAL A 168 -9.47 -3.87 -2.25
C VAL A 168 -9.41 -4.28 -3.72
N ALA A 169 -10.41 -3.90 -4.53
CA ALA A 169 -10.45 -4.19 -5.96
C ALA A 169 -9.24 -3.57 -6.69
N ALA A 170 -8.82 -2.36 -6.32
CA ALA A 170 -7.63 -1.72 -6.88
C ALA A 170 -6.34 -2.50 -6.54
N VAL A 171 -6.18 -2.98 -5.30
CA VAL A 171 -5.05 -3.82 -4.88
C VAL A 171 -5.05 -5.15 -5.66
N VAL A 172 -6.21 -5.82 -5.73
CA VAL A 172 -6.39 -7.07 -6.47
C VAL A 172 -6.11 -6.88 -7.96
N TRP A 173 -6.50 -5.75 -8.54
CA TRP A 173 -6.20 -5.40 -9.93
C TRP A 173 -4.70 -5.36 -10.21
N HIS A 174 -3.91 -4.67 -9.38
CA HIS A 174 -2.44 -4.63 -9.53
C HIS A 174 -1.80 -6.01 -9.36
N LEU A 175 -2.30 -6.80 -8.40
CA LEU A 175 -1.87 -8.18 -8.19
C LEU A 175 -2.14 -9.06 -9.43
N ALA A 176 -3.36 -8.98 -9.99
CA ALA A 176 -3.78 -9.75 -11.16
C ALA A 176 -3.00 -9.38 -12.43
N ARG A 177 -2.69 -8.08 -12.61
CA ARG A 177 -1.88 -7.57 -13.73
C ARG A 177 -0.39 -7.82 -13.58
N GLY A 178 0.08 -8.25 -12.41
CA GLY A 178 1.51 -8.48 -12.16
C GLY A 178 2.29 -7.19 -11.97
N HIS A 179 1.60 -6.07 -11.74
CA HIS A 179 2.21 -4.74 -11.53
C HIS A 179 2.71 -4.61 -10.09
N ARG A 180 3.72 -5.43 -9.73
CA ARG A 180 4.19 -5.62 -8.35
C ARG A 180 4.61 -4.31 -7.66
N GLN A 181 5.27 -3.40 -8.37
CA GLN A 181 5.65 -2.09 -7.80
C GLN A 181 4.43 -1.22 -7.49
N GLY A 182 3.46 -1.18 -8.42
CA GLY A 182 2.18 -0.46 -8.23
C GLY A 182 1.37 -1.04 -7.07
N LEU A 183 1.34 -2.36 -6.94
CA LEU A 183 0.75 -3.07 -5.80
C LEU A 183 1.33 -2.57 -4.48
N TRP A 184 2.66 -2.63 -4.30
CA TRP A 184 3.30 -2.22 -3.04
C TRP A 184 3.19 -0.71 -2.79
N ALA A 185 3.25 0.14 -3.82
CA ALA A 185 3.03 1.57 -3.65
C ALA A 185 1.61 1.88 -3.16
N LEU A 186 0.59 1.28 -3.79
CA LEU A 186 -0.81 1.45 -3.40
C LEU A 186 -1.08 0.87 -2.01
N PHE A 187 -0.64 -0.37 -1.76
CA PHE A 187 -0.81 -1.04 -0.47
C PHE A 187 -0.10 -0.29 0.66
N GLY A 188 1.13 0.17 0.42
CA GLY A 188 1.88 1.00 1.35
C GLY A 188 1.17 2.31 1.66
N THR A 189 0.62 2.98 0.64
CA THR A 189 -0.19 4.20 0.83
C THR A 189 -1.37 3.91 1.75
N ALA A 190 -2.13 2.85 1.46
CA ALA A 190 -3.31 2.48 2.22
C ALA A 190 -2.99 2.18 3.69
N MET A 191 -1.96 1.37 3.93
CA MET A 191 -1.64 0.93 5.28
C MET A 191 -1.02 2.05 6.12
N LEU A 192 -0.13 2.88 5.53
CA LEU A 192 0.42 4.04 6.22
C LEU A 192 -0.67 5.07 6.56
N ALA A 193 -1.57 5.34 5.61
CA ALA A 193 -2.66 6.29 5.83
C ALA A 193 -3.65 5.79 6.89
N MET A 194 -3.98 4.50 6.90
CA MET A 194 -4.81 3.88 7.93
C MET A 194 -4.22 4.08 9.34
N GLN A 195 -2.94 3.75 9.53
CA GLN A 195 -2.29 3.95 10.83
C GLN A 195 -2.17 5.44 11.21
N ALA A 196 -1.87 6.31 10.25
CA ALA A 196 -1.77 7.75 10.50
C ALA A 196 -3.12 8.36 10.89
N THR A 197 -4.20 7.99 10.20
CA THR A 197 -5.56 8.44 10.50
C THR A 197 -5.98 8.01 11.91
N ALA A 198 -5.73 6.76 12.32
CA ALA A 198 -6.01 6.31 13.69
C ALA A 198 -5.20 7.05 14.76
N ALA A 199 -3.93 7.36 14.48
CA ALA A 199 -3.10 8.14 15.41
C ALA A 199 -3.56 9.59 15.52
N LEU A 200 -3.96 10.21 14.40
CA LEU A 200 -4.46 11.59 14.37
C LEU A 200 -5.83 11.71 15.03
N SER A 201 -6.71 10.71 14.86
CA SER A 201 -8.03 10.71 15.50
C SER A 201 -7.95 10.65 17.02
N LEU A 202 -6.87 10.08 17.56
CA LEU A 202 -6.60 10.13 19.00
C LEU A 202 -6.34 11.56 19.47
N LEU A 203 -5.56 12.34 18.71
CA LEU A 203 -5.17 13.70 19.07
C LEU A 203 -6.30 14.71 18.91
N PHE A 204 -7.24 14.43 18.01
CA PHE A 204 -8.38 15.29 17.69
C PHE A 204 -9.68 14.47 17.71
N PRO A 205 -10.10 13.96 18.88
CA PRO A 205 -11.34 13.18 18.96
C PRO A 205 -12.51 14.09 18.62
N ALA A 206 -13.44 13.61 17.79
CA ALA A 206 -14.63 14.36 17.39
C ALA A 206 -15.83 13.43 17.25
N ARG A 207 -17.01 13.91 17.67
CA ARG A 207 -18.28 13.21 17.52
C ARG A 207 -18.75 13.19 16.07
N GLY A 208 -18.48 14.28 15.35
CA GLY A 208 -18.88 14.47 13.96
C GLY A 208 -19.91 15.57 13.78
N ALA A 209 -19.93 16.11 12.56
CA ALA A 209 -20.79 17.21 12.16
C ALA A 209 -22.28 16.87 12.29
N ALA A 210 -22.68 15.62 12.02
CA ALA A 210 -24.07 15.21 12.15
C ALA A 210 -24.61 15.39 13.57
N ALA A 211 -23.83 14.95 14.57
CA ALA A 211 -24.19 15.09 15.98
C ALA A 211 -24.15 16.56 16.44
N MET A 212 -23.16 17.32 15.98
CA MET A 212 -22.99 18.72 16.38
C MET A 212 -23.99 19.68 15.74
N LEU A 213 -24.53 19.33 14.58
CA LEU A 213 -25.50 20.14 13.83
C LEU A 213 -26.95 19.65 13.98
N GLY A 214 -27.22 18.61 14.78
CA GLY A 214 -28.57 18.10 15.02
C GLY A 214 -29.20 17.40 13.80
N LEU A 215 -28.38 16.76 12.95
CA LEU A 215 -28.80 16.16 11.68
C LEU A 215 -29.35 14.73 11.83
N GLU A 216 -29.43 14.20 13.06
CA GLU A 216 -29.96 12.86 13.36
C GLU A 216 -31.45 12.74 13.03
N THR A 217 -32.17 13.86 13.01
CA THR A 217 -33.59 13.91 12.62
C THR A 217 -33.83 13.53 11.15
N LEU A 218 -32.78 13.53 10.31
CA LEU A 218 -32.85 13.14 8.90
C LEU A 218 -32.77 11.62 8.68
N GLN A 219 -32.44 10.85 9.72
CA GLN A 219 -32.37 9.39 9.67
C GLN A 219 -33.76 8.79 9.46
N GLY A 220 -33.94 8.05 8.36
CA GLY A 220 -35.26 7.55 7.95
C GLY A 220 -36.19 8.63 7.36
N ALA A 221 -35.78 9.90 7.40
CA ALA A 221 -36.50 11.07 6.89
C ALA A 221 -35.72 11.73 5.73
N GLY A 222 -35.27 10.91 4.78
CA GLY A 222 -34.51 11.35 3.60
C GLY A 222 -33.08 10.79 3.53
N LEU A 223 -32.47 10.50 4.68
CA LEU A 223 -31.23 9.73 4.77
C LEU A 223 -31.51 8.27 5.21
N PRO A 224 -30.72 7.28 4.75
CA PRO A 224 -30.79 5.92 5.27
C PRO A 224 -30.50 5.88 6.77
N HIS A 225 -31.01 4.87 7.47
CA HIS A 225 -30.73 4.71 8.90
C HIS A 225 -29.23 4.49 9.15
N GLY A 226 -28.67 5.24 10.10
CA GLY A 226 -27.25 5.23 10.46
C GLY A 226 -26.36 6.17 9.63
N ALA A 227 -26.88 6.81 8.58
CA ALA A 227 -26.12 7.78 7.79
C ALA A 227 -25.63 8.95 8.66
N GLY A 228 -24.32 9.13 8.76
CA GLY A 228 -23.69 10.19 9.55
C GLY A 228 -23.75 10.02 11.06
N THR A 229 -24.46 9.01 11.56
CA THR A 229 -24.61 8.76 13.01
C THR A 229 -24.20 7.37 13.44
N TYR A 230 -23.85 6.47 12.50
CA TYR A 230 -23.54 5.06 12.80
C TYR A 230 -22.52 4.93 13.94
N ALA A 231 -21.45 5.73 13.92
CA ALA A 231 -20.37 5.66 14.90
C ALA A 231 -20.67 6.35 16.24
N LEU A 232 -21.77 7.10 16.37
CA LEU A 232 -22.01 7.96 17.53
C LEU A 232 -22.20 7.15 18.82
N ALA A 233 -22.97 6.06 18.75
CA ALA A 233 -23.22 5.20 19.91
C ALA A 233 -21.92 4.53 20.40
N ALA A 234 -21.10 4.06 19.46
CA ALA A 234 -19.79 3.50 19.80
C ALA A 234 -18.84 4.59 20.35
N PHE A 235 -18.83 5.79 19.74
CA PHE A 235 -18.06 6.93 20.24
C PHE A 235 -18.38 7.25 21.70
N GLU A 236 -19.66 7.41 22.02
CA GLU A 236 -20.11 7.73 23.37
C GLU A 236 -19.75 6.64 24.37
N ARG A 237 -19.89 5.37 23.99
CA ARG A 237 -19.50 4.22 24.81
C ARG A 237 -18.03 4.26 25.21
N PHE A 238 -17.13 4.53 24.26
CA PHE A 238 -15.69 4.58 24.58
C PHE A 238 -15.28 5.88 25.27
N TYR A 239 -15.87 7.02 24.88
CA TYR A 239 -15.47 8.34 25.36
C TYR A 239 -16.02 8.66 26.77
N LEU A 240 -17.32 8.45 27.02
CA LEU A 240 -17.97 8.77 28.31
C LEU A 240 -17.66 7.75 29.41
N GLY A 241 -17.18 6.57 29.01
CA GLY A 241 -16.75 5.51 29.91
C GLY A 241 -17.77 4.37 30.03
N GLY A 242 -17.60 3.35 29.18
CA GLY A 242 -18.32 2.08 29.25
C GLY A 242 -17.51 0.94 29.89
N GLU A 243 -17.88 -0.29 29.57
CA GLU A 243 -17.23 -1.52 30.03
C GLU A 243 -15.72 -1.52 29.76
N LEU A 244 -14.95 -2.11 30.68
CA LEU A 244 -13.51 -2.26 30.50
C LEU A 244 -13.15 -3.45 29.61
N LEU A 245 -14.07 -4.39 29.40
CA LEU A 245 -13.85 -5.53 28.51
C LEU A 245 -14.37 -5.20 27.12
N VAL A 246 -13.47 -5.05 26.16
CA VAL A 246 -13.80 -4.74 24.77
C VAL A 246 -13.84 -6.02 23.94
N ARG A 247 -14.84 -6.15 23.08
CA ARG A 247 -15.02 -7.25 22.11
C ARG A 247 -14.84 -6.74 20.67
N PRO A 248 -14.58 -7.63 19.70
CA PRO A 248 -14.48 -7.26 18.29
C PRO A 248 -15.72 -6.53 17.77
N ASP A 249 -16.92 -6.98 18.18
CA ASP A 249 -18.19 -6.39 17.76
C ASP A 249 -18.43 -4.97 18.31
N ASP A 250 -17.64 -4.54 19.31
CA ASP A 250 -17.67 -3.17 19.80
C ASP A 250 -16.87 -2.21 18.91
N LEU A 251 -16.03 -2.73 18.01
CA LEU A 251 -15.20 -1.90 17.13
C LEU A 251 -15.99 -1.44 15.91
N GLU A 252 -16.46 -0.20 15.96
CA GLU A 252 -17.03 0.47 14.80
C GLU A 252 -16.03 1.44 14.15
N GLY A 253 -16.34 1.91 12.94
CA GLY A 253 -15.53 2.93 12.26
C GLY A 253 -15.69 4.32 12.87
N ILE A 254 -15.13 4.54 14.07
CA ILE A 254 -15.35 5.75 14.89
C ILE A 254 -14.47 6.95 14.48
N VAL A 255 -13.69 6.84 13.40
CA VAL A 255 -12.79 7.93 13.01
C VAL A 255 -13.54 9.06 12.28
N CYS A 256 -13.78 10.16 13.01
CA CYS A 256 -14.29 11.41 12.43
C CYS A 256 -13.17 12.21 11.72
N PHE A 257 -12.19 12.74 12.46
CA PHE A 257 -11.06 13.47 11.87
C PHE A 257 -9.76 12.66 11.94
N PRO A 258 -8.94 12.60 10.86
CA PRO A 258 -9.26 12.92 9.46
C PRO A 258 -10.07 11.82 8.77
N SER A 259 -10.82 12.15 7.71
CA SER A 259 -11.71 11.19 7.04
C SER A 259 -10.96 10.07 6.31
N PHE A 260 -11.06 8.82 6.81
CA PHE A 260 -10.49 7.66 6.12
C PHE A 260 -11.26 7.29 4.85
N HIS A 261 -12.57 7.54 4.78
CA HIS A 261 -13.36 7.34 3.55
C HIS A 261 -12.86 8.23 2.40
N THR A 262 -12.40 9.44 2.72
CA THR A 262 -11.71 10.31 1.74
C THR A 262 -10.41 9.68 1.26
N VAL A 263 -9.59 9.14 2.17
CA VAL A 263 -8.37 8.39 1.81
C VAL A 263 -8.70 7.21 0.89
N MET A 264 -9.74 6.44 1.20
CA MET A 264 -10.20 5.28 0.43
C MET A 264 -10.64 5.67 -0.99
N ALA A 265 -11.41 6.76 -1.12
CA ALA A 265 -11.80 7.31 -2.42
C ALA A 265 -10.57 7.61 -3.29
N LEU A 266 -9.56 8.27 -2.70
CA LEU A 266 -8.33 8.64 -3.39
C LEU A 266 -7.43 7.44 -3.69
N LEU A 267 -7.40 6.41 -2.84
CA LEU A 267 -6.74 5.14 -3.11
C LEU A 267 -7.35 4.43 -4.32
N ALA A 268 -8.68 4.41 -4.44
CA ALA A 268 -9.35 3.84 -5.61
C ALA A 268 -8.95 4.60 -6.89
N ALA A 269 -8.98 5.94 -6.87
CA ALA A 269 -8.52 6.75 -7.99
C ALA A 269 -7.04 6.51 -8.33
N GLN A 270 -6.16 6.49 -7.32
CA GLN A 270 -4.72 6.21 -7.46
C GLN A 270 -4.47 4.84 -8.10
N GLY A 271 -5.20 3.81 -7.66
CA GLY A 271 -5.05 2.45 -8.14
C GLY A 271 -5.36 2.29 -9.63
N PHE A 272 -6.31 3.08 -10.16
CA PHE A 272 -6.73 3.00 -11.56
C PHE A 272 -6.17 4.10 -12.47
N ALA A 273 -5.44 5.08 -11.93
CA ALA A 273 -4.94 6.27 -12.65
C ALA A 273 -4.18 5.97 -13.96
N GLY A 274 -3.42 4.86 -14.00
CA GLY A 274 -2.67 4.42 -15.18
C GLY A 274 -3.48 3.66 -16.23
N THR A 275 -4.81 3.60 -16.12
CA THR A 275 -5.67 2.79 -16.99
C THR A 275 -6.87 3.58 -17.52
N ARG A 276 -7.63 3.03 -18.48
CA ARG A 276 -8.91 3.61 -18.92
C ARG A 276 -9.96 3.67 -17.80
N LEU A 277 -9.82 2.86 -16.75
CA LEU A 277 -10.69 2.88 -15.57
C LEU A 277 -10.48 4.13 -14.70
N ARG A 278 -9.47 4.97 -14.99
CA ARG A 278 -9.26 6.23 -14.27
C ARG A 278 -10.49 7.15 -14.27
N TRP A 279 -11.24 7.20 -15.37
CA TRP A 279 -12.41 8.07 -15.49
C TRP A 279 -13.55 7.64 -14.55
N PRO A 280 -14.04 6.39 -14.62
CA PRO A 280 -15.04 5.93 -13.67
C PRO A 280 -14.52 5.89 -12.23
N ALA A 281 -13.23 5.59 -12.00
CA ALA A 281 -12.65 5.60 -10.66
C ALA A 281 -12.59 7.01 -10.05
N THR A 282 -12.21 8.04 -10.82
CA THR A 282 -12.21 9.43 -10.35
C THR A 282 -13.64 9.93 -10.12
N ALA A 283 -14.59 9.60 -10.99
CA ALA A 283 -15.99 9.94 -10.78
C ALA A 283 -16.54 9.29 -9.51
N TRP A 284 -16.22 8.03 -9.26
CA TRP A 284 -16.59 7.34 -8.03
C TRP A 284 -15.92 7.96 -6.81
N ALA A 285 -14.63 8.27 -6.89
CA ALA A 285 -13.91 8.91 -5.80
C ALA A 285 -14.54 10.26 -5.42
N ALA A 286 -14.94 11.05 -6.41
CA ALA A 286 -15.67 12.30 -6.16
C ALA A 286 -17.02 12.04 -5.46
N LEU A 287 -17.78 11.03 -5.88
CA LEU A 287 -19.03 10.64 -5.21
C LEU A 287 -18.81 10.18 -3.77
N THR A 288 -17.79 9.37 -3.51
CA THR A 288 -17.44 8.92 -2.14
C THR A 288 -17.00 10.10 -1.27
N ILE A 289 -16.22 11.04 -1.81
CA ILE A 289 -15.81 12.25 -1.08
C ILE A 289 -17.02 13.13 -0.75
N VAL A 290 -17.94 13.34 -1.70
CA VAL A 290 -19.16 14.10 -1.43
C VAL A 290 -20.04 13.35 -0.42
N SER A 291 -20.09 12.02 -0.48
CA SER A 291 -20.94 11.24 0.43
C SER A 291 -20.45 11.24 1.88
N THR A 292 -19.17 11.54 2.15
CA THR A 292 -18.67 11.58 3.54
C THR A 292 -19.39 12.61 4.40
N VAL A 293 -19.93 13.68 3.81
CA VAL A 293 -20.68 14.70 4.55
C VAL A 293 -22.03 14.14 5.04
N PRO A 294 -23.01 13.80 4.18
CA PRO A 294 -24.31 13.31 4.65
C PRO A 294 -24.29 11.87 5.18
N MET A 295 -23.40 11.00 4.68
CA MET A 295 -23.37 9.57 5.04
C MET A 295 -22.33 9.23 6.11
N GLY A 296 -21.24 9.99 6.16
CA GLY A 296 -20.21 9.83 7.19
C GLY A 296 -20.33 10.82 8.34
N GLY A 297 -21.15 11.87 8.21
CA GLY A 297 -21.32 12.88 9.26
C GLY A 297 -20.07 13.72 9.45
N HIS A 298 -19.25 13.85 8.41
CA HIS A 298 -17.97 14.54 8.46
C HIS A 298 -18.11 16.06 8.30
N TYR A 299 -17.20 16.78 8.95
CA TYR A 299 -16.87 18.16 8.62
C TYR A 299 -16.16 18.23 7.27
N LEU A 300 -16.20 19.39 6.61
CA LEU A 300 -15.42 19.62 5.40
C LEU A 300 -13.91 19.57 5.70
N THR A 301 -13.47 20.05 6.86
CA THR A 301 -12.08 19.93 7.31
C THR A 301 -11.61 18.49 7.41
N ASP A 302 -12.49 17.53 7.72
CA ASP A 302 -12.13 16.11 7.80
C ASP A 302 -11.71 15.58 6.43
N ILE A 303 -12.38 16.06 5.37
CA ILE A 303 -12.08 15.74 3.98
C ILE A 303 -10.70 16.28 3.61
N LEU A 304 -10.42 17.54 3.94
CA LEU A 304 -9.09 18.15 3.70
C LEU A 304 -7.99 17.41 4.47
N GLY A 305 -8.25 17.03 5.72
CA GLY A 305 -7.36 16.20 6.52
C GLY A 305 -7.10 14.84 5.86
N GLY A 306 -8.14 14.17 5.37
CA GLY A 306 -8.03 12.91 4.64
C GLY A 306 -7.23 13.04 3.34
N MET A 307 -7.45 14.10 2.57
CA MET A 307 -6.66 14.42 1.37
C MET A 307 -5.18 14.63 1.69
N ALA A 308 -4.88 15.37 2.78
CA ALA A 308 -3.51 15.61 3.22
C ALA A 308 -2.81 14.33 3.66
N VAL A 309 -3.48 13.47 4.45
CA VAL A 309 -2.96 12.17 4.87
C VAL A 309 -2.70 11.27 3.66
N TRP A 310 -3.66 11.15 2.74
CA TRP A 310 -3.48 10.38 1.52
C TRP A 310 -2.27 10.88 0.72
N LEU A 311 -2.16 12.18 0.49
CA LEU A 311 -1.06 12.76 -0.28
C LEU A 311 0.30 12.47 0.37
N ALA A 312 0.43 12.70 1.68
CA ALA A 312 1.67 12.45 2.41
C ALA A 312 2.09 10.97 2.33
N CYS A 313 1.14 10.06 2.58
CA CYS A 313 1.39 8.62 2.53
C CYS A 313 1.66 8.12 1.10
N ALA A 314 1.00 8.68 0.09
CA ALA A 314 1.20 8.34 -1.31
C ALA A 314 2.62 8.76 -1.75
N LEU A 315 3.03 9.98 -1.41
CA LEU A 315 4.39 10.46 -1.68
C LEU A 315 5.44 9.61 -0.97
N ALA A 316 5.21 9.25 0.30
CA ALA A 316 6.12 8.37 1.05
C ALA A 316 6.23 7.00 0.38
N ALA A 317 5.11 6.34 0.06
CA ALA A 317 5.09 5.04 -0.57
C ALA A 317 5.73 5.05 -1.97
N THR A 318 5.45 6.08 -2.78
CA THR A 318 6.08 6.26 -4.09
C THR A 318 7.59 6.44 -3.97
N ARG A 319 8.07 7.24 -3.01
CA ARG A 319 9.51 7.42 -2.76
C ARG A 319 10.19 6.13 -2.30
N LEU A 320 9.54 5.35 -1.42
CA LEU A 320 10.06 4.05 -0.99
C LEU A 320 10.13 3.04 -2.14
N CYS A 321 9.22 3.18 -3.11
CA CYS A 321 9.18 2.39 -4.33
C CYS A 321 10.10 2.91 -5.44
N ALA A 322 10.64 4.12 -5.34
CA ALA A 322 11.60 4.64 -6.31
C ALA A 322 12.95 3.94 -6.13
N ASP A 323 13.53 3.47 -7.23
CA ASP A 323 14.92 3.03 -7.22
C ASP A 323 15.82 4.23 -6.92
N ALA A 324 16.91 4.01 -6.17
CA ALA A 324 17.92 5.05 -6.06
C ALA A 324 18.42 5.37 -7.48
N PRO A 325 18.66 6.64 -7.84
CA PRO A 325 19.28 6.95 -9.12
C PRO A 325 20.52 6.07 -9.24
N ALA A 326 20.62 5.30 -10.32
CA ALA A 326 21.81 4.54 -10.60
C ALA A 326 22.97 5.53 -10.52
N VAL A 327 23.90 5.31 -9.59
CA VAL A 327 25.19 5.99 -9.64
C VAL A 327 25.68 5.71 -11.05
N PRO A 328 25.86 6.71 -11.93
CA PRO A 328 26.37 6.43 -13.26
C PRO A 328 27.65 5.63 -13.05
N PRO A 329 27.85 4.51 -13.76
CA PRO A 329 29.08 3.75 -13.61
C PRO A 329 30.19 4.77 -13.70
N ARG A 330 30.99 4.90 -12.62
CA ARG A 330 32.19 5.74 -12.67
C ARG A 330 32.85 5.30 -13.95
N LEU A 331 32.94 6.21 -14.94
CA LEU A 331 33.66 5.96 -16.18
C LEU A 331 34.97 5.34 -15.72
N ALA A 332 35.10 4.03 -15.92
CA ALA A 332 36.34 3.34 -15.66
C ALA A 332 37.31 4.12 -16.54
N TRP A 333 38.25 4.80 -15.90
CA TRP A 333 39.25 5.59 -16.58
C TRP A 333 39.89 4.64 -17.58
N THR A 334 39.50 4.74 -18.85
CA THR A 334 40.20 4.04 -19.91
C THR A 334 41.53 4.74 -19.97
N ALA A 335 42.57 4.08 -19.48
CA ALA A 335 43.93 4.56 -19.66
C ALA A 335 44.09 4.94 -21.14
N PRO A 336 44.65 6.12 -21.46
CA PRO A 336 44.79 6.53 -22.84
C PRO A 336 45.61 5.48 -23.58
N ALA A 337 45.01 4.94 -24.65
CA ALA A 337 45.70 4.05 -25.56
C ALA A 337 47.00 4.73 -26.00
N ALA A 338 48.13 4.09 -25.70
CA ALA A 338 49.44 4.55 -26.15
C ALA A 338 49.38 4.78 -27.66
N ALA A 339 49.65 6.02 -28.06
CA ALA A 339 49.72 6.41 -29.45
C ALA A 339 50.83 5.60 -30.14
N ALA A 340 50.44 4.64 -30.98
CA ALA A 340 51.34 4.04 -31.96
C ALA A 340 51.70 5.13 -32.99
N LYS A 341 52.88 5.74 -32.81
CA LYS A 341 53.56 6.54 -33.84
C LYS A 341 55.00 6.07 -33.93
N GLY A 342 55.40 5.63 -35.13
CA GLY A 342 56.80 5.42 -35.48
C GLY A 342 57.04 4.23 -36.38
N ALA A 343 56.71 4.36 -37.66
CA ALA A 343 57.31 3.53 -38.70
C ALA A 343 58.81 3.83 -38.79
N VAL A 344 59.64 2.79 -38.78
CA VAL A 344 61.08 2.86 -39.09
C VAL A 344 61.34 1.97 -40.31
N PRO A 345 62.07 2.43 -41.35
CA PRO A 345 62.22 1.67 -42.59
C PRO A 345 63.24 0.53 -42.46
N CYS A 346 62.98 -0.52 -43.23
CA CYS A 346 63.81 -1.72 -43.43
C CYS A 346 65.20 -1.41 -44.01
N PRO A 347 66.29 -2.00 -43.48
CA PRO A 347 67.54 -2.17 -44.21
C PRO A 347 67.68 -3.60 -44.77
N THR A 348 68.24 -3.64 -45.97
CA THR A 348 68.50 -4.76 -46.89
C THR A 348 69.35 -5.92 -46.32
N ARG A 349 69.08 -7.14 -46.80
CA ARG A 349 69.90 -8.36 -46.65
C ARG A 349 71.30 -8.21 -47.26
N PRO A 350 72.28 -8.96 -46.74
CA PRO A 350 73.02 -9.90 -47.59
C PRO A 350 73.08 -11.35 -47.05
N SER A 351 73.43 -12.25 -47.98
CA SER A 351 73.39 -13.73 -48.00
C SER A 351 74.31 -14.50 -47.02
N PRO A 352 74.15 -15.85 -46.89
CA PRO A 352 74.69 -16.66 -45.80
C PRO A 352 76.07 -17.26 -46.11
N ILE A 353 76.88 -17.47 -45.06
CA ILE A 353 78.11 -18.28 -45.09
C ILE A 353 77.97 -19.47 -44.12
N ALA A 354 78.50 -20.61 -44.57
CA ALA A 354 78.25 -21.97 -44.13
C ALA A 354 78.99 -22.46 -42.87
N ALA A 355 78.34 -23.40 -42.16
CA ALA A 355 78.84 -24.61 -41.45
C ALA A 355 79.90 -24.45 -40.31
N PRO A 356 80.14 -25.45 -39.41
CA PRO A 356 79.72 -26.86 -39.44
C PRO A 356 79.20 -27.49 -38.11
N LEU A 357 78.66 -28.72 -38.24
CA LEU A 357 78.38 -29.78 -37.23
C LEU A 357 79.70 -30.31 -36.59
N PRO A 358 79.75 -30.99 -35.41
CA PRO A 358 79.14 -32.33 -35.21
C PRO A 358 78.75 -32.82 -33.78
N SER A 359 77.95 -33.91 -33.76
CA SER A 359 77.85 -35.06 -32.81
C SER A 359 77.65 -34.80 -31.30
N SER A 360 76.77 -35.48 -30.55
CA SER A 360 76.79 -36.94 -30.33
C SER A 360 75.59 -37.47 -29.49
N ARG A 361 75.11 -38.66 -29.88
CA ARG A 361 74.70 -39.84 -29.07
C ARG A 361 73.52 -39.78 -28.05
N ILE A 362 72.49 -40.56 -28.42
CA ILE A 362 71.49 -41.36 -27.66
C ILE A 362 72.22 -42.25 -26.60
N PRO A 363 71.68 -42.62 -25.39
CA PRO A 363 70.43 -43.40 -25.24
C PRO A 363 69.52 -43.23 -23.99
N THR A 364 68.25 -43.61 -24.20
CA THR A 364 67.27 -44.10 -23.22
C THR A 364 67.80 -45.27 -22.36
N PRO A 365 67.28 -45.46 -21.14
CA PRO A 365 66.44 -46.65 -20.95
C PRO A 365 65.26 -46.52 -19.94
N ALA A 366 64.21 -47.26 -20.29
CA ALA A 366 63.39 -48.17 -19.48
C ALA A 366 62.75 -47.76 -18.13
N ARG A 367 61.42 -47.88 -18.10
CA ARG A 367 60.60 -48.18 -16.92
C ARG A 367 60.97 -49.55 -16.32
N PRO A 368 60.77 -49.75 -15.00
CA PRO A 368 59.65 -50.57 -14.48
C PRO A 368 59.04 -49.89 -13.22
N ARG A 369 57.81 -50.11 -12.73
CA ARG A 369 56.76 -51.12 -12.85
C ARG A 369 55.43 -50.41 -12.60
#